data_AF-A0A915CN50-F1
#
_entry.id   AF-A0A915CN50-F1
#
_cell.length_a   1.000
_cell.length_b   1.000
_cell.length_c   1.000
_cell.angle_alpha   90.00
_cell.angle_beta   90.00
_cell.angle_gamma   90.00
#
_symmetry.space_group_name_H-M   'P 1'
#
loop_
_entity.id
_entity.type
_entity.pdbx_description
1 polymer ?
#
loop_
_entity_poly.entity_id
_entity_poly.type
_entity_poly.pdbx_seq_one_letter_code
_entity_poly.pdbx_strand_id
1 'polypeptide(L)'
;MRFSIRLLGVPKWRTPKPWIMTRKFGQPYMLKKEENVVSCGKCDTPHLITTLCPKCYEELRVETNAIKHSMMSYNQYLGERQKPVKKAHSVDKQCSQKT
;
A
#
# COMPACT_ATOMS: atom_id res chain seq x y z
N MET A 1 -46.91 -2.84 -32.87
CA MET A 1 -45.95 -2.98 -31.74
C MET A 1 -45.16 -1.67 -31.62
N ARG A 2 -45.45 -0.85 -30.60
CA ARG A 2 -44.76 0.44 -30.39
C ARG A 2 -43.49 0.21 -29.58
N PHE A 3 -42.33 0.32 -30.22
CA PHE A 3 -41.04 0.34 -29.51
C PHE A 3 -40.82 1.74 -28.95
N SER A 4 -41.13 1.90 -27.67
CA SER A 4 -40.91 3.14 -26.90
C SER A 4 -39.43 3.52 -26.85
N ILE A 5 -39.22 4.84 -26.82
CA ILE A 5 -37.98 5.63 -26.83
C ILE A 5 -36.81 4.93 -26.15
N ARG A 6 -35.74 4.71 -26.92
CA ARG A 6 -34.46 4.18 -26.46
C ARG A 6 -33.70 5.32 -25.77
N LEU A 7 -34.00 5.58 -24.49
CA LEU A 7 -33.16 6.41 -23.63
C LEU A 7 -31.79 5.72 -23.54
N LEU A 8 -30.82 6.21 -24.32
CA LEU A 8 -29.47 5.66 -24.34
C LEU A 8 -28.88 5.73 -22.93
N GLY A 9 -28.53 4.57 -22.36
CA GLY A 9 -27.92 4.48 -21.03
C GLY A 9 -28.84 4.03 -19.88
N VAL A 10 -30.17 3.97 -20.08
CA VAL A 10 -31.09 3.44 -19.05
C VAL A 10 -31.37 1.95 -19.32
N PRO A 11 -31.24 1.06 -18.31
CA PRO A 11 -31.62 -0.34 -18.47
C PRO A 11 -33.08 -0.46 -18.91
N LYS A 12 -33.29 -1.06 -20.08
CA LYS A 12 -34.64 -1.28 -20.63
C LYS A 12 -35.51 -2.16 -19.72
N TRP A 13 -34.88 -3.08 -18.98
CA TRP A 13 -35.55 -4.04 -18.11
C TRP A 13 -34.89 -4.11 -16.75
N ARG A 14 -35.70 -4.43 -15.73
CA ARG A 14 -35.19 -4.72 -14.39
C ARG A 14 -34.36 -6.00 -14.42
N THR A 15 -33.13 -5.94 -13.92
CA THR A 15 -32.29 -7.13 -13.74
C THR A 15 -32.91 -8.07 -12.70
N PRO A 16 -33.11 -9.37 -12.99
CA PRO A 16 -33.69 -10.30 -12.03
C PRO A 16 -32.71 -10.56 -10.89
N LYS A 17 -33.26 -10.88 -9.71
CA LYS A 17 -32.48 -11.19 -8.50
C LYS A 17 -31.37 -12.24 -8.74
N PRO A 18 -31.59 -13.39 -9.41
CA PRO A 18 -30.52 -14.35 -9.66
C PRO A 18 -29.31 -13.76 -10.41
N TRP A 19 -29.54 -12.89 -11.40
CA TRP A 19 -28.44 -12.28 -12.18
C TRP A 19 -27.67 -11.21 -11.39
N ILE A 20 -28.36 -10.51 -10.50
CA ILE A 20 -27.69 -9.59 -9.56
C ILE A 20 -26.81 -10.39 -8.59
N MET A 21 -27.31 -11.52 -8.09
CA MET A 21 -26.57 -12.39 -7.18
C MET A 21 -25.34 -13.00 -7.85
N THR A 22 -25.47 -13.54 -9.06
CA THR A 22 -24.32 -14.09 -9.80
C THR A 22 -23.30 -13.02 -10.17
N ARG A 23 -23.72 -11.79 -10.49
CA ARG A 23 -22.77 -10.69 -10.75
C ARG A 23 -22.00 -10.25 -9.51
N LYS A 24 -22.63 -10.30 -8.33
CA LYS A 24 -22.00 -9.91 -7.05
C LYS A 24 -21.13 -11.01 -6.46
N PHE A 25 -21.60 -12.25 -6.53
CA PHE A 25 -21.03 -13.38 -5.80
C PHE A 25 -20.54 -14.51 -6.71
N GLY A 26 -20.56 -14.35 -8.03
CA GLY A 26 -19.95 -15.31 -8.95
C GLY A 26 -18.41 -15.21 -8.96
N GLN A 27 -17.76 -16.25 -9.47
CA GLN A 27 -16.33 -16.18 -9.85
C GLN A 27 -16.19 -15.10 -10.95
N PRO A 28 -15.30 -14.08 -10.83
CA PRO A 28 -14.07 -13.99 -10.02
C PRO A 28 -14.16 -13.12 -8.74
N TYR A 29 -15.34 -12.64 -8.36
CA TYR A 29 -15.50 -11.64 -7.27
C TYR A 29 -15.54 -12.25 -5.86
N MET A 30 -15.48 -13.58 -5.76
CA MET A 30 -15.40 -14.27 -4.47
C MET A 30 -14.04 -14.01 -3.81
N LEU A 31 -14.05 -13.72 -2.51
CA LEU A 31 -12.83 -13.68 -1.70
C LEU A 31 -12.15 -15.05 -1.76
N LYS A 32 -10.91 -15.07 -2.24
CA LYS A 32 -10.09 -16.27 -2.27
C LYS A 32 -9.44 -16.44 -0.91
N LYS A 33 -9.31 -17.69 -0.47
CA LYS A 33 -8.51 -18.01 0.72
C LYS A 33 -7.06 -17.69 0.39
N GLU A 34 -6.38 -17.06 1.33
CA GLU A 34 -4.93 -16.90 1.23
C GLU A 34 -4.28 -18.25 1.53
N GLU A 35 -3.44 -18.69 0.60
CA GLU A 35 -2.59 -19.86 0.77
C GLU A 35 -1.25 -19.36 1.35
N ASN A 36 -0.58 -20.21 2.15
CA ASN A 36 0.77 -19.93 2.70
C ASN A 36 0.81 -18.96 3.89
N VAL A 37 -0.12 -19.10 4.83
CA VAL A 37 -0.05 -18.42 6.13
C VAL A 37 0.73 -19.30 7.12
N VAL A 38 1.79 -18.75 7.71
CA VAL A 38 2.69 -19.41 8.67
C VAL A 38 2.79 -18.61 9.96
N SER A 39 2.98 -19.29 11.09
CA SER A 39 3.20 -18.68 12.40
C SER A 39 4.64 -18.17 12.53
N CYS A 40 4.80 -16.93 13.03
CA CYS A 40 6.12 -16.37 13.31
C CYS A 40 6.79 -17.10 14.48
N GLY A 41 8.02 -17.57 14.34
CA GLY A 41 8.73 -18.28 15.41
C GLY A 41 9.15 -17.44 16.63
N LYS A 42 8.92 -16.11 16.62
CA LYS A 42 9.23 -15.22 17.75
C LYS A 42 8.01 -14.78 18.55
N CYS A 43 6.93 -14.41 17.86
CA CYS A 43 5.73 -13.81 18.46
C CYS A 43 4.44 -14.60 18.17
N ASP A 44 4.58 -15.76 17.53
CA ASP A 44 3.50 -16.68 17.15
C ASP A 44 2.38 -16.09 16.29
N THR A 45 2.55 -14.88 15.76
CA THR A 45 1.53 -14.27 14.91
C THR A 45 1.55 -14.80 13.48
N PRO A 46 0.38 -15.03 12.86
CA PRO A 46 0.30 -15.48 11.48
C PRO A 46 0.75 -14.37 10.52
N HIS A 47 1.54 -14.75 9.53
CA HIS A 47 1.98 -13.89 8.44
C HIS A 47 2.19 -14.75 7.17
N LEU A 48 2.36 -14.13 6.02
CA LEU A 48 2.61 -14.85 4.77
C LEU A 48 4.07 -15.30 4.72
N ILE A 49 4.33 -16.44 4.07
CA ILE A 49 5.71 -16.96 3.90
C ILE A 49 6.63 -15.95 3.20
N THR A 50 6.09 -15.17 2.27
CA THR A 50 6.86 -14.19 1.48
C THR A 50 7.06 -12.85 2.19
N THR A 51 6.36 -12.58 3.30
CA THR A 51 6.40 -11.29 3.98
C THR A 51 7.09 -11.40 5.34
N LEU A 52 7.66 -10.30 5.81
CA LEU A 52 8.18 -10.23 7.18
C LEU A 52 7.01 -10.14 8.17
N CYS A 53 7.20 -10.70 9.36
CA CYS A 53 6.20 -10.59 10.42
C CYS A 53 5.98 -9.11 10.80
N PRO A 54 4.73 -8.60 10.71
CA PRO A 54 4.46 -7.17 10.87
C PRO A 54 4.76 -6.68 12.29
N LYS A 55 4.43 -7.47 13.32
CA LYS A 55 4.66 -7.09 14.73
C LYS A 55 6.14 -6.96 15.06
N CYS A 56 6.93 -8.00 14.79
CA CYS A 56 8.38 -7.96 15.01
C CYS A 56 9.06 -6.86 14.21
N TYR A 57 8.62 -6.59 12.98
CA TYR A 57 9.18 -5.50 12.18
C TYR A 57 8.83 -4.12 12.77
N GLU A 58 7.64 -3.96 13.31
CA GLU A 58 7.23 -2.71 13.97
C GLU A 58 8.06 -2.43 15.22
N GLU A 59 8.30 -3.43 16.06
CA GLU A 59 9.19 -3.33 17.24
C GLU A 59 10.60 -2.89 16.81
N LEU A 60 11.20 -3.58 15.84
CA LEU A 60 12.52 -3.23 15.30
C LEU A 60 12.54 -1.81 14.69
N ARG A 61 11.45 -1.40 14.05
CA ARG A 61 11.34 -0.05 13.48
C ARG A 61 11.33 1.02 14.57
N VAL A 62 10.64 0.79 15.68
CA VAL A 62 10.62 1.72 16.83
C VAL A 62 12.02 1.86 17.42
N GLU A 63 12.69 0.73 17.69
CA GLU A 63 14.04 0.72 18.26
C GLU A 63 15.05 1.41 17.34
N THR A 64 15.06 1.07 16.05
CA THR A 64 15.98 1.67 15.07
C THR A 64 15.73 3.16 14.88
N ASN A 65 14.48 3.62 14.97
CA ASN A 65 14.18 5.05 14.92
C ASN A 65 14.68 5.77 16.17
N ALA A 66 14.52 5.18 17.36
CA ALA A 66 15.09 5.74 18.59
C ALA A 66 16.61 5.91 18.49
N ILE A 67 17.31 4.91 17.95
CA ILE A 67 18.77 4.96 17.71
C ILE A 67 19.13 6.03 16.68
N LYS A 68 18.36 6.16 15.60
CA LYS A 68 18.56 7.23 14.61
C LYS A 68 18.41 8.60 15.26
N HIS A 69 17.38 8.79 16.10
CA HIS A 69 17.18 10.04 16.82
C HIS A 69 18.34 10.35 17.76
N SER A 70 18.83 9.38 18.53
CA SER A 70 19.99 9.59 19.40
C SER A 70 21.25 9.92 18.58
N MET A 71 21.48 9.23 17.46
CA MET A 71 22.62 9.46 16.59
C MET A 71 22.57 10.82 15.91
N MET A 72 21.38 11.28 15.51
CA MET A 72 21.18 12.63 14.96
C MET A 72 21.32 13.73 16.02
N SER A 73 20.91 13.46 17.26
CA SER A 73 21.11 14.40 18.38
C SER A 73 22.59 14.54 18.73
N TYR A 74 23.37 13.47 18.57
CA TYR A 74 24.83 13.49 18.64
C TYR A 74 25.42 14.02 17.33
N ASN A 75 25.09 15.26 17.00
CA ASN A 75 25.77 15.96 15.92
C ASN A 75 27.11 16.49 16.45
N GLN A 76 28.19 15.77 16.14
CA GLN A 76 29.56 16.09 16.55
C GLN A 76 30.04 17.48 16.06
N TYR A 77 29.30 18.11 15.14
CA TYR A 77 29.55 19.46 14.62
C TYR A 77 28.62 20.54 15.22
N LEU A 78 27.91 20.26 16.32
CA LEU A 78 27.18 21.27 17.10
C LEU A 78 28.17 22.28 17.73
N GLY A 79 28.49 23.34 16.99
CA GLY A 79 29.38 24.42 17.42
C GLY A 79 30.49 24.77 16.41
N GLU A 80 30.79 23.88 15.47
CA GLU A 80 31.69 24.20 14.36
C GLU A 80 30.91 24.85 13.22
N ARG A 81 31.43 25.95 12.66
CA ARG A 81 30.88 26.51 11.42
C ARG A 81 31.01 25.45 10.33
N GLN A 82 29.91 24.82 9.93
CA GLN A 82 29.87 24.00 8.72
C GLN A 82 30.39 24.86 7.58
N LYS A 83 31.54 24.49 7.00
CA LYS A 83 32.01 25.13 5.77
C LYS A 83 30.90 24.96 4.74
N PRO A 84 30.44 26.03 4.08
CA PRO A 84 29.35 25.90 3.13
C PRO A 84 29.76 24.85 2.10
N VAL A 85 28.98 23.78 2.02
CA VAL A 85 29.14 22.78 0.96
C VAL A 85 28.98 23.56 -0.33
N LYS A 86 30.08 23.72 -1.08
CA LYS A 86 30.02 24.29 -2.43
C LYS A 86 29.04 23.39 -3.19
N LYS A 87 27.92 23.96 -3.62
CA LYS A 87 26.87 23.22 -4.34
C LYS A 87 27.49 22.58 -5.57
N ALA A 88 27.70 21.27 -5.50
CA ALA A 88 27.86 20.34 -6.61
C ALA A 88 27.15 19.07 -6.10
N HIS A 89 26.00 18.67 -6.59
CA HIS A 89 25.56 18.58 -7.97
C HIS A 89 24.05 18.87 -8.04
N SER A 90 23.64 19.67 -9.01
CA SER A 90 22.31 19.54 -9.60
C SER A 90 22.23 18.16 -10.24
N VAL A 91 21.38 17.28 -9.71
CA VAL A 91 20.79 16.18 -10.49
C VAL A 91 19.28 16.22 -10.22
N ASP A 92 18.67 17.12 -10.98
CA ASP A 92 17.38 16.99 -11.65
C ASP A 92 16.21 16.37 -10.89
N LYS A 93 15.31 17.26 -10.45
CA LYS A 93 13.88 17.00 -10.41
C LYS A 93 13.41 16.70 -11.83
N GLN A 94 13.22 15.42 -12.18
CA GLN A 94 12.30 15.05 -13.25
C GLN A 94 11.14 14.26 -12.65
N CYS A 95 10.18 15.05 -12.16
CA CYS A 95 8.78 14.72 -12.29
C CYS A 95 8.50 14.52 -13.80
N SER A 96 8.23 13.30 -14.25
CA SER A 96 7.51 13.10 -15.51
C SER A 96 6.09 12.63 -15.19
N GLN A 97 5.20 13.60 -15.11
CA GLN A 97 3.85 13.42 -15.62
C GLN A 97 3.95 13.08 -17.11
N LYS A 98 3.67 11.83 -17.46
CA LYS A 98 3.28 11.31 -18.80
C LYS A 98 2.54 10.01 -18.48
N THR A 99 1.26 9.80 -18.73
CA THR A 99 0.20 10.47 -19.51
C THR A 99 -1.13 10.11 -18.87
#